data_AF-A0AB33TA97-F1
#
_entry.id   AF-A0AB33TA97-F1
#
_cell.length_a   1.000
_cell.length_b   1.000
_cell.length_c   1.000
_cell.angle_alpha   90.00
_cell.angle_beta   90.00
_cell.angle_gamma   90.00
#
_symmetry.space_group_name_H-M   'P 1'
#
loop_
_entity.id
_entity.type
_entity.pdbx_description
1 polymer ?
#
loop_
_entity_poly.entity_id
_entity_poly.type
_entity_poly.pdbx_seq_one_letter_code
_entity_poly.pdbx_strand_id
1 'polypeptide(L)'
;MSDQQKTMAVVGAGVIGLSWARLARSHGWRVGITDPRDDLDAVVRAAFGADDSDVFTSPTLADVVAEADLVQENGPERLAVKRELFGQFLESAPEHAVLATSSSSIGATLIADGLGAGDRVIVGHPFNPPELMPLVEVVPGTQTSDSTLNAAVDLYRKLGRAPIVIRKEIPGFVANRLQVALTREAQYLVEEGVVSVTDLDTALQNSLGLRWAATGLFEGNTLGGGPEGARHLYEGLGTEVGKITMGTPSSDPQVIEKLIEDIDTAYGTGPENYERLLTRRNERTRAVLAALRQLDA
;
A
#
# COMPACT_ATOMS: atom_id res chain seq x y z
N MET A 1 -16.68 -17.05 -24.09
CA MET A 1 -17.42 -16.87 -22.83
C MET A 1 -17.42 -15.38 -22.55
N SER A 2 -18.57 -14.74 -22.36
CA SER A 2 -18.57 -13.31 -21.99
C SER A 2 -17.78 -13.18 -20.68
N ASP A 3 -16.83 -12.25 -20.63
CA ASP A 3 -16.09 -11.99 -19.39
C ASP A 3 -17.10 -11.44 -18.38
N GLN A 4 -17.52 -12.27 -17.43
CA GLN A 4 -18.49 -11.88 -16.42
C GLN A 4 -17.89 -10.74 -15.61
N GLN A 5 -18.68 -9.69 -15.38
CA GLN A 5 -18.27 -8.54 -14.58
C GLN A 5 -17.79 -9.03 -13.21
N LYS A 6 -16.60 -8.56 -12.80
CA LYS A 6 -16.00 -8.93 -11.52
C LYS A 6 -16.62 -8.13 -10.38
N THR A 7 -16.67 -8.74 -9.19
CA THR A 7 -17.20 -8.12 -7.98
C THR A 7 -16.13 -8.02 -6.89
N MET A 8 -15.94 -6.82 -6.34
CA MET A 8 -15.11 -6.58 -5.17
C MET A 8 -15.99 -6.25 -3.95
N ALA A 9 -15.79 -7.00 -2.87
CA ALA A 9 -16.32 -6.66 -1.56
C ALA A 9 -15.27 -5.85 -0.80
N VAL A 10 -15.63 -4.65 -0.33
CA VAL A 10 -14.78 -3.78 0.47
C VAL A 10 -15.35 -3.73 1.88
N VAL A 11 -14.59 -4.26 2.83
CA VAL A 11 -14.96 -4.27 4.25
C VAL A 11 -14.16 -3.21 4.99
N GLY A 12 -14.81 -2.10 5.35
CA GLY A 12 -14.21 -0.89 5.89
C GLY A 12 -14.19 0.25 4.88
N ALA A 13 -14.97 1.30 5.13
CA ALA A 13 -15.15 2.50 4.31
C ALA A 13 -14.27 3.68 4.78
N GLY A 14 -13.04 3.38 5.22
CA GLY A 14 -11.99 4.36 5.49
C GLY A 14 -11.25 4.79 4.22
N VAL A 15 -10.14 5.52 4.39
CA VAL A 15 -9.33 6.05 3.27
C VAL A 15 -8.88 4.93 2.31
N ILE A 16 -8.33 3.83 2.83
CA ILE A 16 -7.83 2.72 2.01
C ILE A 16 -8.99 1.99 1.32
N GLY A 17 -10.04 1.65 2.06
CA GLY A 17 -11.18 0.91 1.50
C GLY A 17 -11.93 1.69 0.42
N LEU A 18 -12.23 2.97 0.64
CA LEU A 18 -12.85 3.80 -0.40
C LEU A 18 -11.95 3.96 -1.63
N SER A 19 -10.63 3.99 -1.45
CA SER A 19 -9.70 4.06 -2.57
C SER A 19 -9.65 2.76 -3.37
N TRP A 20 -9.72 1.59 -2.70
CA TRP A 20 -9.92 0.31 -3.37
C TRP A 20 -11.24 0.25 -4.14
N ALA A 21 -12.32 0.71 -3.52
CA ALA A 21 -13.64 0.75 -4.13
C ALA A 21 -13.65 1.62 -5.41
N ARG A 22 -13.06 2.82 -5.36
CA ARG A 22 -12.90 3.71 -6.53
C ARG A 22 -12.05 3.05 -7.62
N LEU A 23 -10.97 2.38 -7.23
CA LEU A 23 -10.11 1.68 -8.15
C LEU A 23 -10.86 0.56 -8.89
N ALA A 24 -11.52 -0.33 -8.16
CA ALA A 24 -12.29 -1.42 -8.75
C ALA A 24 -13.39 -0.91 -9.66
N ARG A 25 -14.12 0.12 -9.21
CA ARG A 25 -15.18 0.72 -10.01
C ARG A 25 -14.68 1.33 -11.32
N SER A 26 -13.52 2.01 -11.29
CA SER A 26 -12.88 2.57 -12.48
C SER A 26 -12.43 1.51 -13.51
N HIS A 27 -12.33 0.24 -13.10
CA HIS A 27 -12.06 -0.92 -13.97
C HIS A 27 -13.34 -1.68 -14.37
N GLY A 28 -14.52 -1.09 -14.13
CA GLY A 28 -15.80 -1.68 -14.50
C GLY A 28 -16.30 -2.77 -13.58
N TRP A 29 -15.68 -2.97 -12.41
CA TRP A 29 -16.12 -3.98 -11.45
C TRP A 29 -17.32 -3.49 -10.65
N ARG A 30 -18.19 -4.42 -10.25
CA ARG A 30 -19.21 -4.18 -9.25
C ARG A 30 -18.55 -4.11 -7.87
N VAL A 31 -18.99 -3.20 -7.01
CA VAL A 31 -18.40 -2.96 -5.70
C VAL A 31 -19.48 -2.97 -4.63
N GLY A 32 -19.38 -3.91 -3.70
CA GLY A 32 -20.14 -3.89 -2.46
C GLY A 32 -19.30 -3.33 -1.33
N ILE A 33 -19.85 -2.42 -0.52
CA ILE A 33 -19.14 -1.78 0.59
C ILE A 33 -19.92 -2.01 1.89
N THR A 34 -19.22 -2.44 2.93
CA THR A 34 -19.78 -2.54 4.29
C THR A 34 -18.83 -1.91 5.30
N ASP A 35 -19.40 -1.27 6.32
CA ASP A 35 -18.68 -0.64 7.43
C ASP A 35 -19.65 -0.47 8.61
N PRO A 36 -19.21 -0.63 9.88
CA PRO A 36 -20.08 -0.46 11.04
C PRO A 36 -20.59 0.98 11.28
N ARG A 37 -20.11 1.97 10.52
CA ARG A 37 -20.54 3.37 10.64
C ARG A 37 -22.00 3.62 10.22
N ASP A 38 -22.68 4.51 10.94
CA ASP A 38 -24.07 4.87 10.67
C ASP A 38 -24.26 5.75 9.42
N ASP A 39 -23.21 6.44 8.97
CA ASP A 39 -23.22 7.38 7.84
C ASP A 39 -22.68 6.77 6.53
N LEU A 40 -22.64 5.43 6.43
CA LEU A 40 -22.03 4.71 5.30
C LEU A 40 -22.57 5.17 3.94
N ASP A 41 -23.89 5.28 3.80
CA ASP A 41 -24.53 5.69 2.53
C ASP A 41 -24.15 7.13 2.14
N ALA A 42 -23.99 8.03 3.11
CA ALA A 42 -23.59 9.41 2.85
C ALA A 42 -22.13 9.47 2.35
N VAL A 43 -21.26 8.66 2.97
CA VAL A 43 -19.84 8.58 2.60
C VAL A 43 -19.66 7.95 1.22
N VAL A 44 -20.38 6.88 0.92
CA VAL A 44 -20.33 6.24 -0.40
C VAL A 44 -20.92 7.18 -1.46
N ARG A 45 -22.04 7.85 -1.19
CA ARG A 45 -22.61 8.85 -2.11
C ARG A 45 -21.66 10.02 -2.37
N ALA A 46 -20.96 10.50 -1.35
CA ALA A 46 -19.93 11.54 -1.52
C ALA A 46 -18.75 11.03 -2.35
N ALA A 47 -18.46 9.73 -2.30
CA ALA A 47 -17.38 9.13 -3.06
C ALA A 47 -17.74 8.87 -4.53
N PHE A 48 -18.92 8.32 -4.81
CA PHE A 48 -19.28 7.80 -6.15
C PHE A 48 -20.36 8.60 -6.86
N GLY A 49 -21.05 9.52 -6.16
CA GLY A 49 -22.29 10.12 -6.64
C GLY A 49 -23.51 9.27 -6.28
N ALA A 50 -24.69 9.68 -6.75
CA ALA A 50 -25.97 9.07 -6.37
C ALA A 50 -26.45 7.92 -7.29
N ASP A 51 -25.86 7.78 -8.49
CA ASP A 51 -26.47 7.01 -9.59
C ASP A 51 -25.59 5.85 -10.12
N ASP A 52 -24.57 5.42 -9.36
CA ASP A 52 -23.73 4.31 -9.78
C ASP A 52 -24.33 2.96 -9.38
N SER A 53 -25.07 2.33 -10.29
CA SER A 53 -25.75 1.04 -10.04
C SER A 53 -24.81 -0.13 -9.75
N ASP A 54 -23.53 0.01 -10.07
CA ASP A 54 -22.51 -1.01 -9.78
C ASP A 54 -21.90 -0.84 -8.39
N VAL A 55 -22.27 0.20 -7.64
CA VAL A 55 -21.79 0.43 -6.27
C VAL A 55 -22.98 0.33 -5.31
N PHE A 56 -22.88 -0.57 -4.33
CA PHE A 56 -23.92 -0.75 -3.33
C PHE A 56 -23.35 -0.88 -1.92
N THR A 57 -24.17 -0.58 -0.93
CA THR A 57 -23.86 -0.70 0.49
C THR A 57 -24.78 -1.72 1.14
N SER A 58 -24.28 -2.43 2.15
CA SER A 58 -25.14 -3.15 3.09
C SER A 58 -24.54 -3.09 4.50
N PRO A 59 -25.37 -2.92 5.55
CA PRO A 59 -24.92 -3.07 6.93
C PRO A 59 -24.60 -4.53 7.28
N THR A 60 -25.01 -5.49 6.45
CA THR A 60 -24.77 -6.91 6.65
C THR A 60 -23.60 -7.36 5.77
N LEU A 61 -22.53 -7.84 6.41
CA LEU A 61 -21.31 -8.28 5.72
C LEU A 61 -21.59 -9.40 4.69
N ALA A 62 -22.48 -10.34 5.03
CA ALA A 62 -22.84 -11.45 4.14
C ALA A 62 -23.37 -10.96 2.78
N ASP A 63 -24.20 -9.91 2.76
CA ASP A 63 -24.79 -9.37 1.53
C ASP A 63 -23.72 -8.79 0.58
N VAL A 64 -22.62 -8.29 1.12
CA VAL A 64 -21.53 -7.69 0.35
C VAL A 64 -20.56 -8.75 -0.18
N VAL A 65 -20.30 -9.81 0.60
CA VAL A 65 -19.30 -10.83 0.22
C VAL A 65 -19.86 -11.99 -0.60
N ALA A 66 -21.19 -12.20 -0.60
CA ALA A 66 -21.83 -13.38 -1.20
C ALA A 66 -21.60 -13.56 -2.71
N GLU A 67 -21.30 -12.49 -3.45
CA GLU A 67 -21.02 -12.54 -4.90
C GLU A 67 -19.58 -12.11 -5.24
N ALA A 68 -18.71 -11.95 -4.24
CA ALA A 68 -17.39 -11.38 -4.44
C ALA A 68 -16.42 -12.35 -5.13
N ASP A 69 -15.62 -11.83 -6.07
CA ASP A 69 -14.40 -12.48 -6.55
C ASP A 69 -13.20 -12.14 -5.64
N LEU A 70 -13.21 -10.92 -5.10
CA LEU A 70 -12.20 -10.41 -4.17
C LEU A 70 -12.90 -9.77 -2.97
N VAL A 71 -12.65 -10.31 -1.77
CA VAL A 71 -12.96 -9.62 -0.52
C VAL A 71 -11.70 -8.92 -0.05
N GLN A 72 -11.75 -7.60 0.10
CA GLN A 72 -10.65 -6.79 0.62
C GLN A 72 -11.05 -6.19 1.97
N GLU A 73 -10.41 -6.68 3.02
CA GLU A 73 -10.56 -6.20 4.38
C GLU A 73 -9.65 -4.98 4.63
N ASN A 74 -10.26 -3.90 5.10
CA ASN A 74 -9.68 -2.57 5.33
C ASN A 74 -10.07 -2.01 6.71
N GLY A 75 -10.46 -2.88 7.63
CA GLY A 75 -10.81 -2.54 9.00
C GLY A 75 -9.58 -2.22 9.86
N PRO A 76 -9.79 -1.99 11.17
CA PRO A 76 -8.72 -1.63 12.10
C PRO A 76 -7.54 -2.61 12.09
N GLU A 77 -6.32 -2.09 12.28
CA GLU A 77 -5.09 -2.87 12.38
C GLU A 77 -5.00 -3.58 13.76
N ARG A 78 -5.96 -4.47 14.04
CA ARG A 78 -6.11 -5.23 15.28
C ARG A 78 -6.36 -6.69 14.95
N LEU A 79 -5.46 -7.58 15.37
CA LEU A 79 -5.52 -9.01 15.04
C LEU A 79 -6.88 -9.65 15.39
N ALA A 80 -7.43 -9.36 16.57
CA ALA A 80 -8.73 -9.91 16.99
C ALA A 80 -9.87 -9.55 16.04
N VAL A 81 -9.94 -8.28 15.60
CA VAL A 81 -10.97 -7.80 14.66
C VAL A 81 -10.81 -8.48 13.31
N LYS A 82 -9.58 -8.58 12.80
CA LYS A 82 -9.32 -9.24 11.51
C LYS A 82 -9.70 -10.72 11.55
N ARG A 83 -9.34 -11.44 12.62
CA ARG A 83 -9.72 -12.86 12.79
C ARG A 83 -11.23 -13.06 12.80
N GLU A 84 -11.96 -12.18 13.49
CA GLU A 84 -13.42 -12.20 13.53
C GLU A 84 -14.03 -11.99 12.13
N LEU A 85 -13.58 -10.95 11.40
CA LEU A 85 -14.05 -10.67 10.05
C LEU A 85 -13.76 -11.81 9.08
N PHE A 86 -12.55 -12.40 9.14
CA PHE A 86 -12.19 -13.53 8.29
C PHE A 86 -13.00 -14.79 8.61
N GLY A 87 -13.37 -15.03 9.87
CA GLY A 87 -14.36 -16.06 10.21
C GLY A 87 -15.68 -15.85 9.48
N GLN A 88 -16.22 -14.62 9.50
CA GLN A 88 -17.47 -14.29 8.82
C GLN A 88 -17.34 -14.40 7.29
N PHE A 89 -16.19 -14.05 6.70
CA PHE A 89 -15.94 -14.23 5.27
C PHE A 89 -16.01 -15.70 4.88
N LEU A 90 -15.44 -16.60 5.69
CA LEU A 90 -15.44 -18.03 5.41
C LEU A 90 -16.85 -18.65 5.42
N GLU A 91 -17.77 -18.09 6.20
CA GLU A 91 -19.16 -18.53 6.25
C GLU A 91 -19.99 -18.05 5.05
N SER A 92 -19.70 -16.86 4.53
CA SER A 92 -20.60 -16.15 3.59
C SER A 92 -20.03 -15.92 2.19
N ALA A 93 -18.70 -15.91 2.02
CA ALA A 93 -18.07 -15.67 0.72
C ALA A 93 -17.99 -16.96 -0.12
N PRO A 94 -18.18 -16.87 -1.45
CA PRO A 94 -18.04 -18.01 -2.36
C PRO A 94 -16.69 -18.72 -2.21
N GLU A 95 -16.64 -20.03 -2.44
CA GLU A 95 -15.39 -20.81 -2.35
C GLU A 95 -14.26 -20.26 -3.25
N HIS A 96 -14.61 -19.71 -4.42
CA HIS A 96 -13.65 -19.14 -5.36
C HIS A 96 -13.13 -17.76 -4.97
N ALA A 97 -13.74 -17.09 -3.98
CA ALA A 97 -13.38 -15.73 -3.59
C ALA A 97 -12.00 -15.71 -2.91
N VAL A 98 -11.16 -14.77 -3.33
CA VAL A 98 -9.90 -14.44 -2.63
C VAL A 98 -10.23 -13.58 -1.41
N LEU A 99 -9.77 -14.01 -0.24
CA LEU A 99 -9.95 -13.28 1.02
C LEU A 99 -8.65 -12.54 1.36
N ALA A 100 -8.60 -11.26 1.04
CA ALA A 100 -7.42 -10.41 1.19
C ALA A 100 -7.58 -9.41 2.33
N THR A 101 -6.48 -9.13 3.04
CA THR A 101 -6.38 -8.01 3.99
C THR A 101 -5.44 -6.94 3.47
N SER A 102 -5.78 -5.67 3.72
CA SER A 102 -4.89 -4.51 3.52
C SER A 102 -3.92 -4.29 4.68
N SER A 103 -3.78 -5.26 5.59
CA SER A 103 -2.87 -5.11 6.74
C SER A 103 -1.46 -4.73 6.29
N SER A 104 -0.83 -3.83 7.04
CA SER A 104 0.51 -3.29 6.76
C SER A 104 1.62 -4.03 7.50
N SER A 105 1.23 -4.89 8.45
CA SER A 105 2.15 -5.51 9.41
C SER A 105 1.73 -6.91 9.88
N ILE A 106 0.43 -7.21 9.94
CA ILE A 106 -0.08 -8.49 10.44
C ILE A 106 -0.11 -9.48 9.28
N GLY A 107 0.65 -10.58 9.42
CA GLY A 107 0.73 -11.63 8.42
C GLY A 107 -0.55 -12.47 8.31
N ALA A 108 -0.80 -13.02 7.13
CA ALA A 108 -1.91 -13.92 6.84
C ALA A 108 -1.90 -15.15 7.75
N THR A 109 -0.72 -15.67 8.14
CA THR A 109 -0.63 -16.81 9.08
C THR A 109 -1.32 -16.52 10.41
N LEU A 110 -1.11 -15.33 10.99
CA LEU A 110 -1.71 -14.96 12.28
C LEU A 110 -3.22 -14.74 12.17
N ILE A 111 -3.67 -14.17 11.04
CA ILE A 111 -5.09 -13.93 10.77
C ILE A 111 -5.83 -15.26 10.57
N ALA A 112 -5.22 -16.20 9.84
CA ALA A 112 -5.80 -17.50 9.53
C ALA A 112 -5.76 -18.52 10.68
N ASP A 113 -4.88 -18.35 11.67
CA ASP A 113 -4.64 -19.33 12.72
C ASP A 113 -5.96 -19.79 13.39
N GLY A 114 -6.22 -21.09 13.46
CA GLY A 114 -7.45 -21.62 14.06
C GLY A 114 -8.77 -21.38 13.30
N LEU A 115 -8.76 -20.75 12.12
CA LEU A 115 -9.98 -20.56 11.29
C LEU A 115 -10.32 -21.78 10.41
N GLY A 116 -9.40 -22.74 10.26
CA GLY A 116 -9.64 -23.96 9.47
C GLY A 116 -9.62 -23.78 7.94
N ALA A 117 -9.33 -22.58 7.44
CA ALA A 117 -9.28 -22.27 6.00
C ALA A 117 -8.14 -21.28 5.67
N GLY A 118 -6.97 -21.52 6.25
CA GLY A 118 -5.78 -20.69 6.00
C GLY A 118 -5.28 -20.73 4.57
N ASP A 119 -5.73 -21.71 3.77
CA ASP A 119 -5.48 -21.82 2.34
C ASP A 119 -6.08 -20.68 1.51
N ARG A 120 -7.09 -19.97 2.03
CA ARG A 120 -7.84 -18.90 1.35
C ARG A 120 -7.50 -17.48 1.82
N VAL A 121 -6.76 -17.35 2.92
CA VAL A 121 -6.40 -16.05 3.52
C VAL A 121 -5.09 -15.55 2.93
N ILE A 122 -5.03 -14.29 2.51
CA ILE A 122 -3.82 -13.67 1.98
C ILE A 122 -3.72 -12.20 2.38
N VAL A 123 -2.51 -11.65 2.44
CA VAL A 123 -2.34 -10.19 2.50
C VAL A 123 -2.24 -9.65 1.08
N GLY A 124 -3.00 -8.60 0.80
CA GLY A 124 -2.84 -7.76 -0.38
C GLY A 124 -2.68 -6.32 0.06
N HIS A 125 -1.47 -5.97 0.48
CA HIS A 125 -1.13 -4.69 1.10
C HIS A 125 -0.93 -3.61 0.03
N PRO A 126 -1.81 -2.59 -0.03
CA PRO A 126 -1.65 -1.46 -0.95
C PRO A 126 -0.78 -0.35 -0.37
N PHE A 127 -0.49 0.65 -1.20
CA PHE A 127 0.17 1.89 -0.77
C PHE A 127 -0.76 3.08 -0.96
N ASN A 128 -0.73 4.05 -0.05
CA ASN A 128 -1.72 5.13 0.00
C ASN A 128 -1.46 6.25 -1.05
N PRO A 129 -2.45 6.60 -1.91
CA PRO A 129 -3.78 5.99 -2.04
C PRO A 129 -3.79 4.82 -3.03
N PRO A 130 -4.45 3.68 -2.71
CA PRO A 130 -4.51 2.48 -3.56
C PRO A 130 -4.95 2.73 -5.01
N GLU A 131 -5.85 3.69 -5.23
CA GLU A 131 -6.31 4.07 -6.57
C GLU A 131 -5.20 4.62 -7.47
N LEU A 132 -4.20 5.27 -6.86
CA LEU A 132 -3.11 5.93 -7.55
C LEU A 132 -1.83 5.11 -7.53
N MET A 133 -1.45 4.58 -6.36
CA MET A 133 -0.22 3.81 -6.21
C MET A 133 -0.39 2.41 -6.81
N PRO A 134 0.49 1.99 -7.74
CA PRO A 134 0.29 0.75 -8.48
C PRO A 134 0.70 -0.49 -7.68
N LEU A 135 1.63 -0.37 -6.73
CA LEU A 135 2.19 -1.51 -6.01
C LEU A 135 1.16 -2.17 -5.09
N VAL A 136 1.14 -3.50 -5.08
CA VAL A 136 0.47 -4.32 -4.07
C VAL A 136 1.44 -5.39 -3.59
N GLU A 137 1.71 -5.47 -2.29
CA GLU A 137 2.46 -6.58 -1.71
C GLU A 137 1.51 -7.73 -1.44
N VAL A 138 1.66 -8.83 -2.19
CA VAL A 138 0.91 -10.06 -2.02
C VAL A 138 1.71 -11.00 -1.12
N VAL A 139 1.24 -11.22 0.10
CA VAL A 139 1.96 -11.98 1.13
C VAL A 139 1.15 -13.22 1.50
N PRO A 140 1.51 -14.42 0.98
CA PRO A 140 0.90 -15.66 1.42
C PRO A 140 1.31 -15.97 2.86
N GLY A 141 0.37 -16.52 3.62
CA GLY A 141 0.63 -17.19 4.88
C GLY A 141 1.23 -18.58 4.65
N THR A 142 1.65 -19.22 5.74
CA THR A 142 2.22 -20.58 5.75
C THR A 142 1.28 -21.66 5.21
N GLN A 143 -0.04 -21.43 5.28
CA GLN A 143 -1.07 -22.35 4.79
C GLN A 143 -1.75 -21.88 3.50
N THR A 144 -1.51 -20.64 3.05
CA THR A 144 -2.14 -20.08 1.85
C THR A 144 -1.80 -20.94 0.64
N SER A 145 -2.81 -21.35 -0.13
CA SER A 145 -2.58 -22.20 -1.30
C SER A 145 -1.97 -21.41 -2.45
N ASP A 146 -1.21 -22.09 -3.31
CA ASP A 146 -0.72 -21.51 -4.57
C ASP A 146 -1.87 -21.02 -5.45
N SER A 147 -3.04 -21.69 -5.39
CA SER A 147 -4.23 -21.27 -6.14
C SER A 147 -4.75 -19.90 -5.67
N THR A 148 -4.83 -19.67 -4.37
CA THR A 148 -5.21 -18.38 -3.77
C THR A 148 -4.18 -17.31 -4.11
N LEU A 149 -2.88 -17.62 -3.99
CA LEU A 149 -1.80 -16.70 -4.33
C LEU A 149 -1.89 -16.25 -5.79
N ASN A 150 -2.02 -17.20 -6.72
CA ASN A 150 -2.11 -16.90 -8.15
C ASN A 150 -3.38 -16.12 -8.48
N ALA A 151 -4.53 -16.50 -7.90
CA ALA A 151 -5.79 -15.78 -8.08
C ALA A 151 -5.71 -14.33 -7.58
N ALA A 152 -5.09 -14.10 -6.41
CA ALA A 152 -4.90 -12.75 -5.86
C ALA A 152 -4.03 -11.90 -6.78
N VAL A 153 -2.90 -12.43 -7.23
CA VAL A 153 -2.00 -11.76 -8.18
C VAL A 153 -2.75 -11.39 -9.47
N ASP A 154 -3.53 -12.32 -10.03
CA ASP A 154 -4.28 -12.08 -11.26
C ASP A 154 -5.40 -11.05 -11.08
N LEU A 155 -6.11 -11.06 -9.96
CA LEU A 155 -7.13 -10.06 -9.63
C LEU A 155 -6.53 -8.67 -9.50
N TYR A 156 -5.40 -8.51 -8.80
CA TYR A 156 -4.73 -7.21 -8.71
C TYR A 156 -4.19 -6.72 -10.06
N ARG A 157 -3.68 -7.61 -10.93
CA ARG A 157 -3.30 -7.25 -12.30
C ARG A 157 -4.49 -6.75 -13.11
N LYS A 158 -5.66 -7.39 -12.98
CA LYS A 158 -6.90 -6.95 -13.64
C LYS A 158 -7.39 -5.58 -13.16
N LEU A 159 -7.00 -5.16 -11.94
CA LEU A 159 -7.18 -3.80 -11.41
C LEU A 159 -6.08 -2.81 -11.84
N GLY A 160 -5.26 -3.19 -12.83
CA GLY A 160 -4.14 -2.38 -13.31
C GLY A 160 -3.07 -2.12 -12.25
N ARG A 161 -2.99 -2.98 -11.22
CA ARG A 161 -1.94 -2.92 -10.20
C ARG A 161 -0.73 -3.76 -10.60
N ALA A 162 0.40 -3.49 -9.96
CA ALA A 162 1.67 -4.21 -10.10
C ALA A 162 1.91 -5.05 -8.83
N PRO A 163 1.27 -6.22 -8.69
CA PRO A 163 1.48 -7.06 -7.51
C PRO A 163 2.87 -7.67 -7.50
N ILE A 164 3.51 -7.66 -6.33
CA ILE A 164 4.75 -8.41 -6.06
C ILE A 164 4.49 -9.47 -4.99
N VAL A 165 5.12 -10.64 -5.14
CA VAL A 165 4.97 -11.73 -4.18
C VAL A 165 6.05 -11.65 -3.11
N ILE A 166 5.64 -11.47 -1.86
CA ILE A 166 6.54 -11.51 -0.71
C ILE A 166 6.62 -12.96 -0.21
N ARG A 167 7.65 -13.67 -0.65
CA ARG A 167 7.79 -15.14 -0.46
C ARG A 167 7.89 -15.60 1.00
N LYS A 168 8.18 -14.69 1.92
CA LYS A 168 8.31 -15.01 3.35
C LYS A 168 7.72 -13.88 4.17
N GLU A 169 6.78 -14.22 5.04
CA GLU A 169 6.19 -13.28 5.98
C GLU A 169 7.27 -12.68 6.90
N ILE A 170 7.24 -11.36 7.00
CA ILE A 170 8.05 -10.57 7.93
C ILE A 170 7.26 -9.31 8.31
N PRO A 171 7.29 -8.86 9.58
CA PRO A 171 6.62 -7.63 9.96
C PRO A 171 7.08 -6.43 9.13
N GLY A 172 6.11 -5.69 8.59
CA GLY A 172 6.32 -4.54 7.69
C GLY A 172 6.71 -4.93 6.25
N PHE A 173 6.65 -6.21 5.90
CA PHE A 173 6.91 -6.74 4.55
C PHE A 173 8.18 -6.18 3.92
N VAL A 174 8.19 -5.71 2.67
CA VAL A 174 9.41 -5.20 2.03
C VAL A 174 9.42 -3.68 1.99
N ALA A 175 8.38 -3.06 1.44
CA ALA A 175 8.38 -1.62 1.20
C ALA A 175 8.37 -0.80 2.50
N ASN A 176 7.58 -1.18 3.52
CA ASN A 176 7.58 -0.44 4.79
C ASN A 176 8.93 -0.57 5.51
N ARG A 177 9.64 -1.70 5.35
CA ARG A 177 10.99 -1.85 5.92
C ARG A 177 12.00 -0.91 5.26
N LEU A 178 11.93 -0.77 3.93
CA LEU A 178 12.76 0.19 3.20
C LEU A 178 12.41 1.63 3.58
N GLN A 179 11.11 1.94 3.72
CA GLN A 179 10.65 3.25 4.18
C GLN A 179 11.17 3.57 5.58
N VAL A 180 11.04 2.66 6.54
CA VAL A 180 11.54 2.86 7.91
C VAL A 180 13.06 3.05 7.93
N ALA A 181 13.80 2.29 7.12
CA ALA A 181 15.26 2.46 7.03
C ALA A 181 15.64 3.87 6.55
N LEU A 182 14.97 4.37 5.50
CA LEU A 182 15.19 5.73 4.99
C LEU A 182 14.75 6.79 6.00
N THR A 183 13.56 6.66 6.58
CA THR A 183 13.02 7.61 7.55
C THR A 183 13.91 7.73 8.79
N ARG A 184 14.47 6.63 9.29
CA ARG A 184 15.38 6.66 10.43
C ARG A 184 16.63 7.50 10.15
N GLU A 185 17.24 7.34 8.98
CA GLU A 185 18.41 8.14 8.64
C GLU A 185 18.05 9.61 8.37
N ALA A 186 16.96 9.83 7.63
CA ALA A 186 16.41 11.16 7.38
C ALA A 186 16.18 11.94 8.68
N GLN A 187 15.52 11.31 9.66
CA GLN A 187 15.26 11.88 10.96
C GLN A 187 16.57 12.23 11.68
N TYR A 188 17.50 11.28 11.77
CA TYR A 188 18.79 11.49 12.40
C TYR A 188 19.55 12.70 11.81
N LEU A 189 19.61 12.80 10.47
CA LEU A 189 20.33 13.88 9.80
C LEU A 189 19.72 15.26 10.06
N VAL A 190 18.39 15.35 10.22
CA VAL A 190 17.71 16.60 10.57
C VAL A 190 17.91 16.94 12.05
N GLU A 191 17.76 15.96 12.94
CA GLU A 191 17.96 16.13 14.39
C GLU A 191 19.38 16.63 14.73
N GLU A 192 20.39 16.10 14.04
CA GLU A 192 21.78 16.52 14.20
C GLU A 192 22.11 17.85 13.47
N GLY A 193 21.13 18.46 12.82
CA GLY A 193 21.30 19.72 12.09
C GLY A 193 22.21 19.62 10.86
N VAL A 194 22.42 18.41 10.33
CA VAL A 194 23.21 18.18 9.10
C VAL A 194 22.50 18.80 7.89
N VAL A 195 21.17 18.77 7.89
CA VAL A 195 20.33 19.30 6.82
C VAL A 195 18.97 19.75 7.36
N SER A 196 18.34 20.74 6.72
CA SER A 196 16.99 21.16 7.04
C SER A 196 15.95 20.16 6.51
N VAL A 197 14.73 20.17 7.06
CA VAL A 197 13.60 19.37 6.56
C VAL A 197 13.38 19.60 5.06
N THR A 198 13.39 20.85 4.60
CA THR A 198 13.12 21.20 3.20
C THR A 198 14.26 20.83 2.26
N ASP A 199 15.52 20.94 2.71
CA ASP A 199 16.67 20.55 1.90
C ASP A 199 16.80 19.03 1.80
N LEU A 200 16.48 18.30 2.87
CA LEU A 200 16.39 16.84 2.86
C LEU A 200 15.37 16.37 1.82
N ASP A 201 14.15 16.92 1.86
CA ASP A 201 13.10 16.58 0.89
C ASP A 201 13.46 17.01 -0.54
N THR A 202 14.21 18.10 -0.70
CA THR A 202 14.75 18.52 -2.00
C THR A 202 15.75 17.50 -2.54
N ALA A 203 16.65 16.97 -1.70
CA ALA A 203 17.58 15.92 -2.09
C ALA A 203 16.87 14.62 -2.50
N LEU A 204 15.79 14.26 -1.78
CA LEU A 204 14.93 13.13 -2.15
C LEU A 204 14.23 13.38 -3.49
N GLN A 205 13.56 14.51 -3.66
CA GLN A 205 12.76 14.79 -4.86
C GLN A 205 13.60 14.98 -6.13
N ASN A 206 14.80 15.58 -6.00
CA ASN A 206 15.64 15.92 -7.15
C ASN A 206 16.77 14.91 -7.44
N SER A 207 16.89 13.84 -6.65
CA SER A 207 17.89 12.79 -6.91
C SER A 207 17.40 11.40 -6.57
N LEU A 208 17.27 11.07 -5.27
CA LEU A 208 17.01 9.68 -4.85
C LEU A 208 15.65 9.17 -5.33
N GLY A 209 14.58 9.90 -5.02
CA GLY A 209 13.22 9.60 -5.44
C GLY A 209 13.06 9.63 -6.96
N LEU A 210 13.68 10.60 -7.65
CA LEU A 210 13.65 10.64 -9.13
C LEU A 210 14.30 9.39 -9.74
N ARG A 211 15.48 8.98 -9.24
CA ARG A 211 16.13 7.75 -9.69
C ARG A 211 15.30 6.52 -9.40
N TRP A 212 14.72 6.41 -8.20
CA TRP A 212 13.90 5.24 -7.82
C TRP A 212 12.57 5.17 -8.56
N ALA A 213 12.02 6.30 -9.01
CA ALA A 213 10.84 6.33 -9.87
C ALA A 213 11.16 5.87 -11.29
N ALA A 214 12.38 6.13 -11.78
CA ALA A 214 12.80 5.81 -13.15
C ALA A 214 13.50 4.44 -13.28
N THR A 215 14.19 3.98 -12.24
CA THR A 215 15.09 2.83 -12.30
C THR A 215 15.11 2.11 -10.96
N GLY A 216 15.00 0.78 -10.97
CA GLY A 216 15.07 -0.02 -9.75
C GLY A 216 16.45 0.07 -9.08
N LEU A 217 16.54 -0.20 -7.76
CA LEU A 217 17.80 -0.10 -7.02
C LEU A 217 18.93 -0.94 -7.64
N PHE A 218 18.68 -2.22 -7.93
CA PHE A 218 19.70 -3.12 -8.46
C PHE A 218 20.01 -2.88 -9.95
N GLU A 219 19.04 -2.36 -10.70
CA GLU A 219 19.26 -1.88 -12.06
C GLU A 219 20.18 -0.65 -12.04
N GLY A 220 19.91 0.31 -11.15
CA GLY A 220 20.77 1.47 -10.90
C GLY A 220 22.18 1.06 -10.45
N ASN A 221 22.32 0.02 -9.64
CA ASN A 221 23.63 -0.53 -9.27
C ASN A 221 24.37 -1.16 -10.46
N THR A 222 23.64 -1.76 -11.40
CA THR A 222 24.23 -2.26 -12.64
C THR A 222 24.75 -1.11 -13.49
N LEU A 223 23.95 -0.06 -13.67
CA LEU A 223 24.35 1.15 -14.40
C LEU A 223 25.52 1.88 -13.73
N GLY A 224 25.53 1.95 -12.40
CA GLY A 224 26.59 2.58 -11.61
C GLY A 224 27.94 1.88 -11.76
N GLY A 225 27.95 0.58 -12.09
CA GLY A 225 29.15 -0.18 -12.39
C GLY A 225 29.60 -0.09 -13.85
N GLY A 226 28.92 0.71 -14.69
CA GLY A 226 29.26 0.85 -16.10
C GLY A 226 29.03 -0.44 -16.91
N PRO A 227 29.71 -0.60 -18.06
CA PRO A 227 29.64 -1.80 -18.90
C PRO A 227 29.96 -3.11 -18.17
N GLU A 228 30.76 -3.05 -17.11
CA GLU A 228 31.16 -4.17 -16.26
C GLU A 228 30.11 -4.55 -15.21
N GLY A 229 29.07 -3.72 -15.07
CA GLY A 229 27.89 -3.97 -14.25
C GLY A 229 28.17 -3.97 -12.75
N ALA A 230 27.23 -4.53 -11.99
CA ALA A 230 27.21 -4.41 -10.53
C ALA A 230 28.48 -4.94 -9.84
N ARG A 231 29.17 -5.93 -10.41
CA ARG A 231 30.44 -6.44 -9.85
C ARG A 231 31.48 -5.33 -9.72
N HIS A 232 31.68 -4.57 -10.81
CA HIS A 232 32.62 -3.46 -10.82
C HIS A 232 32.23 -2.40 -9.79
N LEU A 233 30.92 -2.09 -9.68
CA LEU A 233 30.44 -1.16 -8.67
C LEU A 233 30.81 -1.67 -7.26
N TYR A 234 30.47 -2.90 -6.90
CA TYR A 234 30.70 -3.41 -5.54
C TYR A 234 32.19 -3.57 -5.20
N GLU A 235 33.05 -3.88 -6.18
CA GLU A 235 34.50 -3.91 -6.00
C GLU A 235 35.06 -2.50 -5.75
N GLY A 236 34.50 -1.46 -6.40
CA GLY A 236 34.92 -0.06 -6.24
C GLY A 236 34.32 0.68 -5.04
N LEU A 237 33.09 0.37 -4.62
CA LEU A 237 32.40 1.07 -3.53
C LEU A 237 32.97 0.76 -2.13
N GLY A 238 33.75 -0.32 -2.00
CA GLY A 238 34.09 -0.93 -0.71
C GLY A 238 34.88 -0.04 0.26
N THR A 239 35.61 0.97 -0.20
CA THR A 239 36.48 1.78 0.68
C THR A 239 35.84 3.05 1.20
N GLU A 240 35.06 3.78 0.40
CA GLU A 240 34.48 5.07 0.81
C GLU A 240 33.04 4.94 1.30
N VAL A 241 32.20 4.13 0.66
CA VAL A 241 30.82 3.91 1.15
C VAL A 241 30.83 3.15 2.48
N GLY A 242 31.81 2.26 2.67
CA GLY A 242 32.00 1.55 3.94
C GLY A 242 32.35 2.46 5.13
N LYS A 243 32.69 3.73 4.90
CA LYS A 243 32.92 4.73 5.97
C LYS A 243 31.63 5.42 6.41
N ILE A 244 30.57 5.35 5.62
CA ILE A 244 29.28 5.93 5.99
C ILE A 244 28.69 5.09 7.12
N THR A 245 28.55 5.71 8.29
CA THR A 245 27.92 5.10 9.45
C THR A 245 26.53 5.69 9.59
N MET A 246 25.51 4.82 9.62
CA MET A 246 24.12 5.24 9.81
C MET A 246 23.90 5.72 11.24
N GLY A 247 23.12 6.78 11.37
CA GLY A 247 22.75 7.30 12.67
C GLY A 247 21.60 6.55 13.34
N THR A 248 21.30 6.97 14.57
CA THR A 248 20.13 6.50 15.31
C THR A 248 19.36 7.71 15.78
N PRO A 249 18.11 7.90 15.31
CA PRO A 249 17.25 8.96 15.81
C PRO A 249 17.11 8.98 17.32
N SER A 250 16.96 10.17 17.86
CA SER A 250 16.66 10.36 19.28
C SER A 250 15.28 9.79 19.63
N SER A 251 15.20 9.17 20.79
CA SER A 251 13.91 8.83 21.43
C SER A 251 13.48 9.87 22.47
N ASP A 252 14.22 10.98 22.60
CA ASP A 252 13.88 12.07 23.52
C ASP A 252 12.65 12.84 22.99
N PRO A 253 11.56 12.92 23.77
CA PRO A 253 10.38 13.67 23.38
C PRO A 253 10.65 15.12 22.97
N GLN A 254 11.63 15.79 23.56
CA GLN A 254 11.95 17.19 23.22
C GLN A 254 12.59 17.31 21.84
N VAL A 255 13.44 16.36 21.46
CA VAL A 255 14.05 16.32 20.13
C VAL A 255 13.01 16.00 19.07
N ILE A 256 12.12 15.06 19.36
CA ILE A 256 11.00 14.70 18.47
C ILE A 256 10.05 15.90 18.30
N GLU A 257 9.73 16.62 19.37
CA GLU A 257 8.89 17.82 19.31
C GLU A 257 9.54 18.88 18.41
N LYS A 258 10.85 19.10 18.57
CA LYS A 258 11.58 20.06 17.74
C LYS A 258 11.52 19.71 16.24
N LEU A 259 11.70 18.43 15.91
CA LEU A 259 11.57 17.94 14.54
C LEU A 259 10.15 18.18 14.00
N ILE A 260 9.11 17.92 14.81
CA ILE A 260 7.71 18.18 14.43
C ILE A 260 7.50 19.67 14.17
N GLU A 261 7.99 20.56 15.03
CA GLU A 261 7.93 22.01 14.83
C GLU A 261 8.60 22.45 13.52
N ASP A 262 9.74 21.86 13.16
CA ASP A 262 10.45 22.16 11.91
C ASP A 262 9.67 21.66 10.68
N ILE A 263 9.02 20.50 10.76
CA ILE A 263 8.12 19.98 9.72
C ILE A 263 6.88 20.87 9.57
N ASP A 264 6.25 21.24 10.67
CA ASP A 264 5.06 22.10 10.70
C ASP A 264 5.38 23.50 10.17
N THR A 265 6.57 24.02 10.46
CA THR A 265 7.06 25.28 9.90
C THR A 265 7.25 25.18 8.39
N ALA A 266 7.77 24.05 7.89
CA ALA A 266 8.02 23.83 6.46
C ALA A 266 6.74 23.64 5.65
N TYR A 267 5.74 22.95 6.21
CA TYR A 267 4.59 22.47 5.44
C TYR A 267 3.23 23.01 5.88
N GLY A 268 3.14 23.52 7.10
CA GLY A 268 1.91 23.96 7.73
C GLY A 268 1.00 22.80 8.13
N THR A 269 0.10 23.07 9.08
CA THR A 269 -0.91 22.13 9.56
C THR A 269 -2.32 22.61 9.21
N GLY A 270 -3.33 21.75 9.44
CA GLY A 270 -4.74 22.06 9.24
C GLY A 270 -5.29 21.74 7.84
N PRO A 271 -6.63 21.88 7.65
CA PRO A 271 -7.31 21.37 6.46
C PRO A 271 -6.83 21.99 5.14
N GLU A 272 -6.55 23.30 5.11
CA GLU A 272 -6.11 23.98 3.90
C GLU A 272 -4.73 23.48 3.43
N ASN A 273 -3.77 23.38 4.35
CA ASN A 273 -2.44 22.85 4.04
C ASN A 273 -2.51 21.38 3.64
N TYR A 274 -3.34 20.59 4.31
CA TYR A 274 -3.59 19.20 3.95
C TYR A 274 -4.10 19.07 2.51
N GLU A 275 -5.14 19.80 2.13
CA GLU A 275 -5.71 19.74 0.77
C GLU A 275 -4.72 20.23 -0.30
N ARG A 276 -3.96 21.29 0.00
CA ARG A 276 -2.91 21.79 -0.89
C ARG A 276 -1.82 20.74 -1.14
N LEU A 277 -1.32 20.11 -0.07
CA LEU A 277 -0.27 19.09 -0.16
C LEU A 277 -0.79 17.81 -0.83
N LEU A 278 -2.02 17.40 -0.51
CA LEU A 278 -2.69 16.26 -1.11
C LEU A 278 -2.85 16.44 -2.62
N THR A 279 -3.37 17.60 -3.05
CA THR A 279 -3.56 17.95 -4.46
C THR A 279 -2.22 17.91 -5.19
N ARG A 280 -1.20 18.62 -4.67
CA ARG A 280 0.15 18.65 -5.25
C ARG A 280 0.75 17.26 -5.39
N ARG A 281 0.64 16.41 -4.34
CA ARG A 281 1.16 15.04 -4.35
C ARG A 281 0.45 14.19 -5.40
N ASN A 282 -0.89 14.26 -5.47
CA ASN A 282 -1.67 13.46 -6.40
C ASN A 282 -1.42 13.87 -7.86
N GLU A 283 -1.36 15.17 -8.17
CA GLU A 283 -1.06 15.67 -9.52
C GLU A 283 0.33 15.23 -10.00
N ARG A 284 1.36 15.42 -9.16
CA ARG A 284 2.72 15.00 -9.48
C ARG A 284 2.83 13.49 -9.68
N THR A 285 2.20 12.71 -8.79
CA THR A 285 2.20 11.25 -8.89
C THR A 285 1.54 10.79 -10.18
N ARG A 286 0.39 11.38 -10.57
CA ARG A 286 -0.25 11.08 -11.87
C ARG A 286 0.64 11.42 -13.05
N ALA A 287 1.32 12.57 -13.01
CA ALA A 287 2.24 12.97 -14.08
C ALA A 287 3.40 11.99 -14.25
N VAL A 288 4.03 11.57 -13.14
CA VAL A 288 5.09 10.55 -13.16
C VAL A 288 4.56 9.22 -13.71
N LEU A 289 3.43 8.73 -13.21
CA LEU A 289 2.84 7.47 -13.68
C LEU A 289 2.46 7.51 -15.16
N ALA A 290 1.94 8.64 -15.65
CA ALA A 290 1.61 8.82 -17.05
C ALA A 290 2.86 8.78 -17.94
N ALA A 291 3.94 9.44 -17.52
CA ALA A 291 5.21 9.42 -18.24
C ALA A 291 5.82 8.01 -18.30
N LEU A 292 5.82 7.28 -17.18
CA LEU A 292 6.34 5.90 -17.12
C LEU A 292 5.53 4.96 -18.02
N ARG A 293 4.20 5.01 -17.95
CA ARG A 293 3.33 4.18 -18.82
C ARG A 293 3.51 4.45 -20.30
N GLN A 294 3.84 5.69 -20.69
CA GLN A 294 4.11 6.02 -22.10
C GLN A 294 5.42 5.42 -22.60
N LEU A 295 6.40 5.22 -21.71
CA LEU A 295 7.70 4.64 -22.06
C LEU A 295 7.67 3.10 -22.07
N ASP A 296 6.78 2.50 -21.28
CA ASP A 296 6.60 1.04 -21.17
C ASP A 296 5.63 0.44 -22.22
N ALA A 297 4.90 1.28 -22.96
CA ALA A 297 3.90 0.88 -23.96
C ALA A 297 4.50 0.60 -25.35
#